data_AF-A0A1G4G9M7-F1
#
_entry.id   AF-A0A1G4G9M7-F1
#
_cell.length_a   1.000
_cell.length_b   1.000
_cell.length_c   1.000
_cell.angle_alpha   90.00
_cell.angle_beta   90.00
_cell.angle_gamma   90.00
#
_symmetry.space_group_name_H-M   'P 1'
#
loop_
_entity.id
_entity.type
_entity.pdbx_description
1 polymer ?
#
loop_
_entity_poly.entity_id
_entity_poly.type
_entity_poly.pdbx_seq_one_letter_code
_entity_poly.pdbx_strand_id
1 'polypeptide(L)'
;MTDKYVFSDVSTCTFKFSDGKRAVVKSEPRKEIVLVKFIPHTSKKDSFQEAVIANYPDAKNVSELAKKCNYDCLKTFTRHFKKHFNQTPYQWMLDRKMEEVQHLVLESDLSISDIAKICGFNNLTHLVNAYSSKFGIPPFRNRMQENKSAI
;
A
#
# COMPACT_ATOMS: atom_id res chain seq x y z
N MET A 1 7.50 -28.36 1.85
CA MET A 1 8.07 -27.94 0.56
C MET A 1 7.10 -26.96 -0.06
N THR A 2 7.50 -25.73 -0.30
CA THR A 2 6.64 -24.73 -0.93
C THR A 2 7.08 -24.65 -2.38
N ASP A 3 6.33 -25.29 -3.27
CA ASP A 3 6.62 -25.22 -4.70
C ASP A 3 6.47 -23.77 -5.16
N LYS A 4 7.59 -23.18 -5.61
CA LYS A 4 7.63 -21.84 -6.17
C LYS A 4 7.37 -21.97 -7.66
N TYR A 5 6.15 -21.64 -8.07
CA TYR A 5 5.81 -21.52 -9.48
C TYR A 5 6.09 -20.10 -9.96
N VAL A 6 6.79 -19.98 -11.09
CA VAL A 6 6.99 -18.71 -11.80
C VAL A 6 6.20 -18.83 -13.09
N PHE A 7 5.20 -17.96 -13.26
CA PHE A 7 4.40 -17.88 -14.47
C PHE A 7 4.78 -16.61 -15.22
N SER A 8 5.09 -16.72 -16.51
CA SER A 8 5.36 -15.60 -17.42
C SER A 8 4.14 -15.33 -18.31
N ASP A 9 4.05 -14.11 -18.85
CA ASP A 9 3.05 -13.70 -19.85
C ASP A 9 1.57 -13.91 -19.43
N VAL A 10 1.31 -13.84 -18.12
CA VAL A 10 -0.03 -14.02 -17.56
C VAL A 10 -0.87 -12.78 -17.85
N SER A 11 -1.84 -12.89 -18.76
CA SER A 11 -2.76 -11.78 -19.08
C SER A 11 -3.76 -11.49 -17.94
N THR A 12 -4.18 -12.51 -17.20
CA THR A 12 -5.12 -12.38 -16.09
C THR A 12 -4.94 -13.50 -15.07
N CYS A 13 -4.93 -13.15 -13.78
CA CYS A 13 -4.98 -14.08 -12.66
C CYS A 13 -6.32 -13.92 -11.91
N THR A 14 -7.01 -15.02 -11.64
CA THR A 14 -8.28 -15.00 -10.90
C THR A 14 -8.14 -15.77 -9.59
N PHE A 15 -8.34 -15.09 -8.48
CA PHE A 15 -8.45 -15.70 -7.15
C PHE A 15 -9.90 -16.07 -6.90
N LYS A 16 -10.16 -17.35 -6.61
CA LYS A 16 -11.46 -17.82 -6.12
C LYS A 16 -11.33 -18.10 -4.63
N PHE A 17 -12.16 -17.44 -3.84
CA PHE A 17 -12.19 -17.60 -2.39
C PHE A 17 -13.19 -18.69 -2.00
N SER A 18 -13.02 -19.27 -0.80
CA SER A 18 -13.89 -20.32 -0.27
C SER A 18 -15.33 -19.84 -0.02
N ASP A 19 -15.54 -18.54 0.12
CA ASP A 19 -16.87 -17.90 0.24
C ASP A 19 -17.54 -17.66 -1.13
N GLY A 20 -16.94 -18.13 -2.22
CA GLY A 20 -17.46 -17.99 -3.58
C GLY A 20 -17.12 -16.66 -4.26
N LYS A 21 -16.51 -15.70 -3.56
CA LYS A 21 -16.06 -14.44 -4.17
C LYS A 21 -14.91 -14.67 -5.15
N ARG A 22 -14.72 -13.71 -6.04
CA ARG A 22 -13.63 -13.71 -7.03
C ARG A 22 -12.91 -12.37 -7.05
N ALA A 23 -11.58 -12.38 -7.06
CA ALA A 23 -10.76 -11.21 -7.36
C ALA A 23 -10.01 -11.47 -8.67
N VAL A 24 -10.00 -10.49 -9.56
CA VAL A 24 -9.37 -10.59 -10.88
C VAL A 24 -8.26 -9.56 -10.95
N VAL A 25 -7.04 -10.02 -11.20
CA VAL A 25 -5.87 -9.19 -11.44
C VAL A 25 -5.52 -9.30 -12.91
N LYS A 26 -5.59 -8.19 -13.64
CA LYS A 26 -5.15 -8.09 -15.03
C LYS A 26 -3.71 -7.60 -15.04
N SER A 27 -2.87 -8.19 -15.86
CA SER A 27 -1.52 -7.67 -16.08
C SER A 27 -1.60 -6.46 -16.99
N GLU A 28 -0.95 -5.37 -16.60
CA GLU A 28 -0.57 -4.28 -17.50
C GLU A 28 0.53 -4.79 -18.46
N PRO A 29 0.76 -4.13 -19.61
CA PRO A 29 1.78 -4.55 -20.60
C PRO A 29 3.24 -4.43 -20.11
N ARG A 30 3.46 -3.82 -18.93
CA ARG A 30 4.79 -3.63 -18.36
C ARG A 30 5.26 -4.92 -17.68
N LYS A 31 6.54 -5.25 -17.82
CA LYS A 31 7.18 -6.46 -17.25
C LYS A 31 7.23 -6.40 -15.72
N GLU A 32 6.09 -6.56 -15.06
CA GLU A 32 5.98 -6.53 -13.60
C GLU A 32 5.87 -7.93 -13.02
N ILE A 33 6.58 -8.18 -11.91
CA ILE A 33 6.46 -9.42 -11.15
C ILE A 33 5.39 -9.20 -10.08
N VAL A 34 4.25 -9.89 -10.20
CA VAL A 34 3.20 -9.87 -9.18
C VAL A 34 3.44 -10.99 -8.15
N LEU A 35 3.84 -10.62 -6.93
CA LEU A 35 4.00 -11.57 -5.83
C LEU A 35 2.69 -11.72 -5.06
N VAL A 36 2.04 -12.88 -5.18
CA VAL A 36 0.84 -13.21 -4.40
C VAL A 36 1.25 -14.02 -3.17
N LYS A 37 0.97 -13.49 -1.98
CA LYS A 37 1.18 -14.22 -0.73
C LYS A 37 -0.15 -14.73 -0.18
N PHE A 38 -0.36 -16.04 -0.24
CA PHE A 38 -1.47 -16.68 0.45
C PHE A 38 -1.18 -16.72 1.96
N ILE A 39 -2.05 -16.09 2.75
CA ILE A 39 -2.01 -16.16 4.20
C ILE A 39 -3.06 -17.19 4.62
N PRO A 40 -2.67 -18.42 5.00
CA PRO A 40 -3.63 -19.45 5.40
C PRO A 40 -4.39 -18.99 6.65
N HIS A 41 -5.71 -18.94 6.53
CA HIS A 41 -6.61 -18.59 7.64
C HIS A 41 -6.87 -19.85 8.48
N THR A 42 -6.00 -20.13 9.44
CA THR A 42 -6.27 -21.13 10.48
C THR A 42 -7.10 -20.49 11.59
N SER A 43 -8.39 -20.79 11.59
CA SER A 43 -9.38 -20.30 12.56
C SER A 43 -8.99 -20.56 14.03
N LYS A 44 -8.60 -19.49 14.75
CA LYS A 44 -9.10 -19.06 16.08
C LYS A 44 -8.22 -17.90 16.58
N LYS A 45 -8.84 -16.72 16.74
CA LYS A 45 -8.30 -15.36 17.03
C LYS A 45 -7.98 -14.55 15.78
N ASP A 46 -8.66 -13.41 15.65
CA ASP A 46 -8.32 -12.32 14.74
C ASP A 46 -6.81 -12.13 14.76
N SER A 47 -6.16 -12.41 13.63
CA SER A 47 -4.71 -12.17 13.55
C SER A 47 -4.49 -10.67 13.67
N PHE A 48 -3.42 -10.27 14.37
CA PHE A 48 -3.03 -8.86 14.48
C PHE A 48 -2.99 -8.16 13.10
N GLN A 49 -2.62 -8.90 12.05
CA GLN A 49 -2.57 -8.41 10.68
C GLN A 49 -3.97 -8.10 10.12
N GLU A 50 -4.98 -8.95 10.36
CA GLU A 50 -6.37 -8.71 9.97
C GLU A 50 -6.91 -7.46 10.69
N ALA A 51 -6.68 -7.34 12.00
CA ALA A 51 -7.08 -6.15 12.75
C ALA A 51 -6.44 -4.88 12.18
N VAL A 52 -5.15 -4.91 11.84
CA VAL A 52 -4.46 -3.77 11.21
C VAL A 52 -5.06 -3.43 9.85
N ILE A 53 -5.29 -4.42 8.99
CA ILE A 53 -5.80 -4.21 7.62
C ILE A 53 -7.25 -3.70 7.65
N ALA A 54 -8.09 -4.26 8.53
CA ALA A 54 -9.49 -3.86 8.66
C ALA A 54 -9.64 -2.44 9.20
N ASN A 55 -8.74 -2.00 10.10
CA ASN A 55 -8.82 -0.69 10.74
C ASN A 55 -8.02 0.41 10.04
N TYR A 56 -7.09 0.06 9.14
CA TYR A 56 -6.25 1.02 8.44
C TYR A 56 -7.03 2.07 7.62
N PRO A 57 -8.06 1.72 6.82
CA PRO A 57 -8.76 2.69 5.98
C PRO A 57 -9.33 3.87 6.76
N ASP A 58 -9.74 3.64 8.01
CA ASP A 58 -10.35 4.66 8.87
C ASP A 58 -9.36 5.32 9.84
N ALA A 59 -8.08 4.92 9.84
CA ALA A 59 -7.08 5.42 10.78
C ALA A 59 -6.26 6.56 10.18
N LYS A 60 -6.34 7.76 10.77
CA LYS A 60 -5.63 8.95 10.28
C LYS A 60 -4.14 8.93 10.59
N ASN A 61 -3.74 8.21 11.64
CA ASN A 61 -2.35 8.12 12.10
C ASN A 61 -2.10 6.83 12.89
N VAL A 62 -0.83 6.57 13.22
CA VAL A 62 -0.39 5.38 13.96
C VAL A 62 -1.05 5.24 15.33
N SER A 63 -1.33 6.35 16.02
CA SER A 63 -1.98 6.34 17.35
C SER A 63 -3.43 5.87 17.25
N GLU A 64 -4.17 6.37 16.26
CA GLU A 64 -5.53 5.95 16.00
C GLU A 64 -5.59 4.49 15.54
N LEU A 65 -4.69 4.06 14.66
CA LEU A 65 -4.60 2.66 14.24
C LEU A 65 -4.33 1.72 15.42
N ALA A 66 -3.42 2.10 16.32
CA ALA A 66 -3.12 1.33 17.53
C ALA A 66 -4.36 1.18 18.41
N LYS A 67 -5.07 2.27 18.67
CA LYS A 67 -6.32 2.25 19.46
C LYS A 67 -7.39 1.38 18.82
N LYS A 68 -7.61 1.50 17.51
CA LYS A 68 -8.56 0.66 16.77
C LYS A 68 -8.18 -0.83 16.77
N CYS A 69 -6.89 -1.14 16.92
CA CYS A 69 -6.39 -2.50 17.11
C CYS A 69 -6.38 -2.96 18.59
N ASN A 70 -7.03 -2.22 19.50
CA ASN A 70 -7.06 -2.48 20.94
C ASN A 70 -5.68 -2.41 21.63
N TYR A 71 -4.85 -1.43 21.25
CA TYR A 71 -3.59 -1.12 21.94
C TYR A 71 -3.64 0.25 22.61
N ASP A 72 -3.49 0.27 23.93
CA ASP A 72 -3.33 1.51 24.70
C ASP A 72 -1.90 2.07 24.66
N CYS A 73 -0.91 1.21 24.36
CA CYS A 73 0.50 1.57 24.33
C CYS A 73 1.10 1.49 22.92
N LEU A 74 1.49 2.66 22.39
CA LEU A 74 2.15 2.80 21.08
C LEU A 74 3.45 2.01 20.95
N LYS A 75 4.24 1.90 22.02
CA LYS A 75 5.49 1.11 22.00
C LYS A 75 5.21 -0.38 21.82
N THR A 76 4.22 -0.90 22.54
CA THR A 76 3.78 -2.31 22.41
C THR A 76 3.23 -2.58 21.02
N PHE A 77 2.37 -1.69 20.51
CA PHE A 77 1.84 -1.78 19.15
C PHE A 77 2.97 -1.80 18.13
N THR A 78 3.91 -0.85 18.20
CA THR A 78 5.05 -0.77 17.27
C THR A 78 5.92 -2.04 17.30
N ARG A 79 6.15 -2.62 18.48
CA ARG A 79 6.92 -3.88 18.61
C ARG A 79 6.20 -5.04 17.94
N HIS A 80 4.89 -5.19 18.17
CA HIS A 80 4.08 -6.22 17.51
C HIS A 80 4.00 -5.96 16.01
N PHE A 81 3.84 -4.72 15.60
CA PHE A 81 3.80 -4.32 14.20
C PHE A 81 5.06 -4.74 13.45
N LYS A 82 6.25 -4.40 13.99
CA LYS A 82 7.52 -4.80 13.41
C LYS A 82 7.65 -6.32 13.30
N LYS A 83 7.18 -7.08 14.29
CA LYS A 83 7.22 -8.56 14.26
C LYS A 83 6.38 -9.15 13.12
N HIS A 84 5.23 -8.54 12.79
CA HIS A 84 4.30 -9.07 11.80
C HIS A 84 4.49 -8.49 10.39
N PHE A 85 4.95 -7.24 10.28
CA PHE A 85 5.06 -6.50 9.01
C PHE A 85 6.50 -6.21 8.60
N ASN A 86 7.50 -6.50 9.44
CA ASN A 86 8.92 -6.20 9.21
C ASN A 86 9.23 -4.71 8.98
N GLN A 87 8.35 -3.81 9.41
CA GLN A 87 8.54 -2.37 9.32
C GLN A 87 7.83 -1.62 10.45
N THR A 88 8.12 -0.33 10.61
CA THR A 88 7.39 0.50 11.57
C THR A 88 5.96 0.75 11.07
N PRO A 89 4.99 0.93 11.98
CA PRO A 89 3.62 1.26 11.56
C PRO A 89 3.55 2.59 10.80
N TYR A 90 4.40 3.56 11.17
CA TYR A 90 4.48 4.84 10.45
C TYR A 90 4.92 4.63 8.99
N GLN A 91 6.04 3.92 8.78
CA GLN A 91 6.54 3.67 7.43
C GLN A 91 5.53 2.88 6.61
N TRP A 92 4.89 1.87 7.20
CA TRP A 92 3.89 1.05 6.52
C TRP A 92 2.68 1.86 6.05
N MET A 93 2.19 2.78 6.90
CA MET A 93 1.08 3.67 6.55
C MET A 93 1.50 4.70 5.50
N LEU A 94 2.72 5.23 5.63
CA LEU A 94 3.27 6.20 4.68
C LEU A 94 3.44 5.57 3.30
N ASP A 95 3.97 4.35 3.23
CA ASP A 95 4.15 3.63 1.97
C ASP A 95 2.83 3.47 1.23
N ARG A 96 1.78 3.00 1.91
CA ARG A 96 0.44 2.85 1.32
C ARG A 96 -0.13 4.20 0.86
N LYS A 97 0.03 5.24 1.67
CA LYS A 97 -0.35 6.60 1.27
C LYS A 97 0.42 7.08 0.03
N MET A 98 1.69 6.71 -0.10
CA MET A 98 2.48 7.06 -1.27
C MET A 98 2.03 6.33 -2.55
N GLU A 99 1.46 5.12 -2.43
CA GLU A 99 0.83 4.43 -3.58
C GLU A 99 -0.40 5.21 -4.08
N GLU A 100 -1.24 5.70 -3.16
CA GLU A 100 -2.37 6.56 -3.50
C GLU A 100 -1.91 7.89 -4.13
N VAL A 101 -0.89 8.53 -3.55
CA VAL A 101 -0.30 9.75 -4.13
C VAL A 101 0.26 9.48 -5.52
N GLN A 102 0.93 8.34 -5.74
CA GLN A 102 1.44 7.98 -7.07
C GLN A 102 0.30 7.83 -8.08
N HIS A 103 -0.77 7.14 -7.70
CA HIS A 103 -1.95 7.02 -8.57
C HIS A 103 -2.50 8.40 -8.97
N LEU A 104 -2.68 9.32 -8.02
CA LEU A 104 -3.14 10.68 -8.34
C LEU A 104 -2.11 11.48 -9.17
N VAL A 105 -0.82 11.25 -8.96
CA VAL A 105 0.24 11.92 -9.72
C VAL A 105 0.22 11.48 -11.19
N LEU A 106 -0.08 10.21 -11.46
CA LEU A 106 -0.03 9.64 -12.82
C LEU A 106 -1.36 9.72 -13.56
N GLU A 107 -2.48 9.51 -12.86
CA GLU A 107 -3.81 9.31 -13.47
C GLU A 107 -4.74 10.53 -13.36
N SER A 108 -4.28 11.64 -12.77
CA SER A 108 -5.10 12.84 -12.61
C SER A 108 -4.40 14.14 -13.00
N ASP A 109 -5.20 15.13 -13.40
CA ASP A 109 -4.75 16.48 -13.70
C ASP A 109 -4.59 17.39 -12.47
N LEU A 110 -4.76 16.83 -11.27
CA LEU A 110 -4.66 17.59 -10.02
C LEU A 110 -3.24 18.15 -9.85
N SER A 111 -3.12 19.38 -9.35
CA SER A 111 -1.81 19.93 -9.00
C SER A 111 -1.20 19.14 -7.85
N ILE A 112 0.14 19.05 -7.78
CA ILE A 112 0.81 18.36 -6.65
C ILE A 112 0.44 18.99 -5.30
N SER A 113 0.12 20.29 -5.30
CA SER A 113 -0.37 21.01 -4.13
C SER A 113 -1.75 20.50 -3.68
N ASP A 114 -2.66 20.27 -4.62
CA ASP A 114 -4.00 19.76 -4.30
C ASP A 114 -3.97 18.30 -3.89
N ILE A 115 -3.12 17.49 -4.52
CA ILE A 115 -2.85 16.11 -4.07
C ILE A 115 -2.34 16.11 -2.62
N ALA A 116 -1.46 17.05 -2.25
CA ALA A 116 -0.98 17.17 -0.88
C ALA A 116 -2.14 17.43 0.12
N LYS A 117 -3.06 18.33 -0.24
CA LYS A 117 -4.24 18.63 0.59
C LYS A 117 -5.16 17.42 0.74
N ILE A 118 -5.49 16.76 -0.38
CA ILE A 118 -6.40 15.60 -0.40
C ILE A 118 -5.84 14.44 0.42
N CYS A 119 -4.55 14.14 0.27
CA CYS A 119 -3.90 13.06 1.02
C CYS A 119 -3.52 13.45 2.47
N GLY A 120 -3.89 14.65 2.92
CA GLY A 120 -3.72 15.13 4.30
C GLY A 120 -2.27 15.43 4.68
N PHE A 121 -1.46 15.97 3.76
CA PHE A 121 -0.13 16.47 4.04
C PHE A 121 -0.18 17.90 4.57
N ASN A 122 0.58 18.17 5.65
CA ASN A 122 0.68 19.50 6.23
C ASN A 122 1.32 20.53 5.28
N ASN A 123 2.22 20.08 4.41
CA ASN A 123 2.82 20.91 3.39
C ASN A 123 3.34 20.07 2.21
N LEU A 124 3.54 20.76 1.09
CA LEU A 124 4.02 20.19 -0.16
C LEU A 124 5.42 19.56 -0.01
N THR A 125 6.30 20.18 0.77
CA THR A 125 7.68 19.70 0.98
C THR A 125 7.70 18.30 1.60
N HIS A 126 6.83 18.03 2.58
CA HIS A 126 6.73 16.71 3.20
C HIS A 126 6.27 15.65 2.18
N LEU A 127 5.29 15.97 1.35
CA LEU A 127 4.84 15.08 0.27
C LEU A 127 5.98 14.80 -0.72
N VAL A 128 6.63 15.85 -1.23
CA VAL A 128 7.68 15.71 -2.26
C VAL A 128 8.85 14.88 -1.73
N ASN A 129 9.29 15.11 -0.50
CA ASN A 129 10.37 14.36 0.12
C ASN A 129 10.00 12.89 0.35
N ALA A 130 8.80 12.62 0.89
CA ALA A 130 8.33 11.25 1.09
C ALA A 130 8.19 10.51 -0.25
N TYR A 131 7.62 11.16 -1.26
CA TYR A 131 7.43 10.61 -2.60
C TYR A 131 8.77 10.28 -3.26
N SER A 132 9.71 11.23 -3.25
CA SER A 132 11.05 11.04 -3.83
C SER A 132 11.83 9.95 -3.10
N SER A 133 11.65 9.82 -1.78
CA SER A 133 12.28 8.76 -0.98
C SER A 133 11.74 7.37 -1.35
N LYS A 134 10.44 7.26 -1.66
CA LYS A 134 9.84 5.97 -2.03
C LYS A 134 10.09 5.60 -3.49
N PHE A 135 9.94 6.53 -4.42
CA PHE A 135 9.96 6.24 -5.87
C PHE A 135 11.27 6.64 -6.56
N GLY A 136 12.22 7.25 -5.85
CA GLY A 136 13.50 7.68 -6.39
C GLY A 136 13.43 8.92 -7.30
N ILE A 137 12.22 9.42 -7.59
CA ILE A 137 12.00 10.60 -8.43
C ILE A 137 10.93 11.52 -7.82
N PRO A 138 11.06 12.86 -7.97
CA PRO A 138 10.02 13.80 -7.54
C PRO A 138 8.70 13.62 -8.30
N PRO A 139 7.55 13.91 -7.68
CA PRO A 139 6.23 13.67 -8.27
C PRO A 139 6.01 14.45 -9.57
N PHE A 140 6.49 15.70 -9.65
CA PHE A 140 6.41 16.51 -10.86
C PHE A 140 7.19 15.88 -12.03
N ARG A 141 8.38 15.32 -11.76
CA ARG A 141 9.18 14.64 -12.78
C ARG A 141 8.54 13.33 -13.20
N ASN A 142 7.96 12.58 -12.26
CA ASN A 142 7.29 11.32 -12.56
C ASN A 142 6.13 11.53 -13.55
N ARG A 143 5.25 12.49 -13.28
CA ARG A 143 4.16 12.85 -14.20
C ARG A 143 4.65 13.23 -15.60
N MET A 144 5.71 14.02 -15.70
CA MET A 144 6.26 14.40 -17.01
C MET A 144 6.86 13.22 -17.79
N GLN A 145 7.39 12.20 -17.11
CA GLN A 145 7.96 11.02 -17.76
C GLN A 145 6.87 10.07 -18.29
N GLU A 146 5.79 9.88 -17.54
CA GLU A 146 4.65 9.08 -18.02
C GLU A 146 3.98 9.74 -19.23
N ASN A 147 3.76 11.05 -19.20
CA ASN A 147 3.20 11.77 -20.36
C ASN A 147 4.07 11.71 -21.61
N LYS A 148 5.39 11.48 -21.48
CA LYS A 148 6.31 11.28 -22.62
C LYS A 148 6.35 9.84 -23.12
N SER A 149 5.92 8.87 -22.31
CA SER A 149 5.84 7.46 -22.71
C SER A 149 4.49 7.12 -23.37
N ALA A 150 3.50 8.02 -23.25
CA ALA A 150 2.18 7.93 -23.87
C ALA A 150 2.07 8.63 -25.24
N ILE A 151 3.16 9.21 -25.76
CA ILE A 151 3.28 9.88 -27.07
C ILE A 151 4.32 9.14 -27.89
#